data_AF-A0A6J0SF44-F1
#
_entry.id   AF-A0A6J0SF44-F1
#
_cell.length_a   1.000
_cell.length_b   1.000
_cell.length_c   1.000
_cell.angle_alpha   90.00
_cell.angle_beta   90.00
_cell.angle_gamma   90.00
#
_symmetry.space_group_name_H-M   'P 1'
#
loop_
_entity.id
_entity.type
_entity.pdbx_description
1 polymer ?
#
loop_
_entity_poly.entity_id
_entity_poly.type
_entity_poly.pdbx_seq_one_letter_code
_entity_poly.pdbx_strand_id
1 'polypeptide(L)'
;MKKDLKRMGKFYQVPVQQPADFMGTVIKKGSLAAMRFVTAVDLTEPRFVESVSRELWLRIWSRDEDITQPESILAAAVEAGLPEGQAQKLLEMSTSPDVKDRLKAATEEVLKYGAFGLPCSVIYVDDKPQLLFGSDRLELLAHLLGEKWQGPVPASPKF
;
A
#
# COMPACT_ATOMS: atom_id res chain seq x y z
N MET A 1 9.76 -6.25 16.11
CA MET A 1 9.41 -6.20 14.67
C MET A 1 9.57 -7.57 13.98
N LYS A 2 10.76 -8.06 13.63
CA LYS A 2 10.94 -9.31 12.84
C LYS A 2 10.19 -10.55 13.35
N LYS A 3 10.23 -10.82 14.67
CA LYS A 3 9.49 -11.96 15.27
C LYS A 3 7.97 -11.79 15.13
N ASP A 4 7.49 -10.57 15.25
CA ASP A 4 6.07 -10.25 15.19
C ASP A 4 5.57 -10.30 13.75
N LEU A 5 6.35 -9.78 12.80
CA LEU A 5 6.06 -9.88 11.36
C LEU A 5 5.81 -11.33 10.91
N LYS A 6 6.59 -12.29 11.44
CA LYS A 6 6.38 -13.73 11.17
C LYS A 6 5.08 -14.27 11.78
N ARG A 7 4.67 -13.79 12.96
CA ARG A 7 3.39 -14.18 13.57
C ARG A 7 2.23 -13.57 12.79
N MET A 8 2.33 -12.29 12.46
CA MET A 8 1.33 -11.54 11.71
C MET A 8 1.16 -12.10 10.29
N GLY A 9 2.24 -12.44 9.59
CA GLY A 9 2.16 -13.09 8.28
C GLY A 9 1.39 -14.41 8.32
N LYS A 10 1.61 -15.23 9.36
CA LYS A 10 0.81 -16.46 9.57
C LYS A 10 -0.64 -16.16 9.90
N PHE A 11 -0.91 -15.17 10.75
CA PHE A 11 -2.25 -14.82 11.20
C PHE A 11 -3.11 -14.23 10.07
N TYR A 12 -2.55 -13.33 9.25
CA TYR A 12 -3.22 -12.73 8.09
C TYR A 12 -3.09 -13.55 6.80
N GLN A 13 -2.35 -14.66 6.82
CA GLN A 13 -2.04 -15.46 5.62
C GLN A 13 -1.39 -14.63 4.49
N VAL A 14 -0.55 -13.67 4.87
CA VAL A 14 0.23 -12.82 3.93
C VAL A 14 1.68 -13.30 3.94
N PRO A 15 2.34 -13.52 2.78
CA PRO A 15 3.70 -14.04 2.69
C PRO A 15 4.77 -12.98 3.00
N VAL A 16 4.59 -12.25 4.10
CA VAL A 16 5.46 -11.13 4.47
C VAL A 16 6.77 -11.61 5.09
N GLN A 17 7.87 -11.09 4.57
CA GLN A 17 9.24 -11.34 4.99
C GLN A 17 10.00 -10.01 5.00
N GLN A 18 10.73 -9.73 6.07
CA GLN A 18 11.54 -8.52 6.16
C GLN A 18 12.75 -8.64 5.20
N PRO A 19 13.08 -7.60 4.42
CA PRO A 19 14.32 -7.52 3.64
C PRO A 19 15.56 -7.90 4.43
N ALA A 20 16.54 -8.53 3.77
CA ALA A 20 17.82 -8.88 4.41
C ALA A 20 18.56 -7.62 4.88
N ASP A 21 18.65 -6.60 4.03
CA ASP A 21 19.16 -5.26 4.36
C ASP A 21 18.01 -4.25 4.52
N PHE A 22 17.30 -4.34 5.65
CA PHE A 22 16.19 -3.43 5.95
C PHE A 22 16.62 -1.94 5.93
N MET A 23 17.79 -1.61 6.46
CA MET A 23 18.24 -0.22 6.55
C MET A 23 18.61 0.33 5.16
N GLY A 24 19.29 -0.46 4.32
CA GLY A 24 19.58 -0.05 2.94
C GLY A 24 18.32 0.03 2.09
N THR A 25 17.51 -1.03 2.07
CA THR A 25 16.37 -1.15 1.17
C THR A 25 15.20 -0.25 1.56
N VAL A 26 14.78 -0.26 2.83
CA VAL A 26 13.56 0.46 3.25
C VAL A 26 13.87 1.91 3.64
N ILE A 27 14.97 2.14 4.38
CA ILE A 27 15.27 3.45 4.94
C ILE A 27 16.09 4.32 3.99
N LYS A 28 17.17 3.79 3.40
CA LYS A 28 18.07 4.60 2.54
C LYS A 28 17.53 4.76 1.12
N LYS A 29 17.11 3.68 0.45
CA LYS A 29 16.56 3.77 -0.91
C LYS A 29 15.15 4.40 -0.91
N GLY A 30 14.33 4.06 0.08
CA GLY A 30 12.96 4.54 0.19
C GLY A 30 12.04 4.01 -0.90
N SER A 31 10.86 4.62 -1.03
CA SER A 31 9.79 4.17 -1.96
C SER A 31 9.25 5.27 -2.86
N LEU A 32 9.93 6.41 -2.99
CA LEU A 32 9.39 7.60 -3.68
C LEU A 32 8.98 7.32 -5.14
N ALA A 33 9.80 6.58 -5.90
CA ALA A 33 9.49 6.22 -7.28
C ALA A 33 8.25 5.31 -7.36
N ALA A 34 8.20 4.26 -6.53
CA ALA A 34 7.05 3.36 -6.43
C ALA A 34 5.76 4.10 -6.04
N MET A 35 5.80 4.98 -5.04
CA MET A 35 4.61 5.71 -4.60
C MET A 35 4.12 6.71 -5.64
N ARG A 36 5.02 7.37 -6.38
CA ARG A 36 4.63 8.19 -7.53
C ARG A 36 4.00 7.37 -8.64
N PHE A 37 4.52 6.17 -8.91
CA PHE A 37 3.92 5.27 -9.87
C PHE A 37 2.51 4.82 -9.44
N VAL A 38 2.32 4.44 -8.18
CA VAL A 38 0.98 4.11 -7.64
C VAL A 38 0.03 5.31 -7.77
N THR A 39 0.49 6.54 -7.49
CA THR A 39 -0.30 7.75 -7.71
C THR A 39 -0.66 7.97 -9.19
N ALA A 40 0.26 7.69 -10.11
CA ALA A 40 0.00 7.76 -11.55
C ALA A 40 -1.07 6.73 -11.97
N VAL A 41 -1.02 5.52 -11.42
CA VAL A 41 -2.05 4.49 -11.60
C VAL A 41 -3.40 4.94 -11.03
N ASP A 42 -3.44 5.50 -9.82
CA ASP A 42 -4.67 6.03 -9.20
C ASP A 42 -5.37 7.08 -10.08
N LEU A 43 -4.59 7.99 -10.68
CA LEU A 43 -5.13 9.08 -11.49
C LEU A 43 -5.71 8.64 -12.84
N THR A 44 -5.31 7.48 -13.37
CA THR A 44 -5.61 7.11 -14.77
C THR A 44 -6.20 5.72 -14.95
N GLU A 45 -5.80 4.77 -14.11
CA GLU A 45 -6.15 3.36 -14.16
C GLU A 45 -6.46 2.83 -12.75
N PRO A 46 -7.40 3.46 -12.00
CA PRO A 46 -7.60 3.20 -10.57
C PRO A 46 -7.93 1.73 -10.25
N ARG A 47 -8.51 0.99 -11.21
CA ARG A 47 -8.78 -0.46 -11.10
C ARG A 47 -7.53 -1.31 -10.85
N PHE A 48 -6.34 -0.80 -11.17
CA PHE A 48 -5.06 -1.50 -10.97
C PHE A 48 -4.31 -1.07 -9.70
N VAL A 49 -4.80 -0.08 -8.94
CA VAL A 49 -4.11 0.40 -7.73
C VAL A 49 -3.90 -0.73 -6.73
N GLU A 50 -4.92 -1.57 -6.52
CA GLU A 50 -4.85 -2.70 -5.61
C GLU A 50 -3.79 -3.72 -6.03
N SER A 51 -3.84 -4.19 -7.28
CA SER A 51 -2.93 -5.23 -7.77
C SER A 51 -1.49 -4.72 -7.88
N VAL A 52 -1.28 -3.49 -8.36
CA VAL A 52 0.05 -2.87 -8.47
C VAL A 52 0.65 -2.65 -7.07
N SER A 53 -0.13 -2.13 -6.12
CA SER A 53 0.35 -1.94 -4.74
C SER A 53 0.71 -3.27 -4.10
N ARG A 54 -0.09 -4.32 -4.33
CA ARG A 54 0.21 -5.69 -3.86
C ARG A 54 1.51 -6.20 -4.45
N GLU A 55 1.74 -6.08 -5.76
CA GLU A 55 2.97 -6.59 -6.37
C GLU A 55 4.21 -5.84 -5.92
N LEU A 56 4.14 -4.51 -5.82
CA LEU A 56 5.24 -3.72 -5.23
C LEU A 56 5.53 -4.15 -3.79
N TRP A 57 4.48 -4.42 -2.99
CA TRP A 57 4.64 -4.93 -1.63
C TRP A 57 5.28 -6.31 -1.63
N LEU A 58 4.86 -7.23 -2.50
CA LEU A 58 5.45 -8.57 -2.59
C LEU A 58 6.90 -8.54 -3.03
N ARG A 59 7.29 -7.63 -3.94
CA ARG A 59 8.69 -7.45 -4.32
C ARG A 59 9.56 -7.13 -3.09
N ILE A 60 9.28 -6.03 -2.40
CA ILE A 60 10.12 -5.59 -1.28
C ILE A 60 9.94 -6.45 -0.01
N TRP A 61 8.70 -6.83 0.33
CA TRP A 61 8.35 -7.45 1.61
C TRP A 61 8.02 -8.94 1.48
N SER A 62 8.36 -9.60 0.39
CA SER A 62 8.25 -11.06 0.26
C SER A 62 9.47 -11.65 -0.44
N ARG A 63 9.88 -11.05 -1.57
CA ARG A 63 10.95 -11.55 -2.44
C ARG A 63 12.30 -10.86 -2.26
N ASP A 64 12.37 -9.80 -1.43
CA ASP A 64 13.58 -8.97 -1.23
C ASP A 64 14.10 -8.36 -2.55
N GLU A 65 13.17 -7.94 -3.41
CA GLU A 65 13.41 -7.35 -4.71
C GLU A 65 13.30 -5.81 -4.67
N ASP A 66 14.00 -5.15 -5.59
CA ASP A 66 13.98 -3.70 -5.71
C ASP A 66 12.61 -3.17 -6.19
N ILE A 67 12.26 -1.94 -5.74
CA ILE A 67 11.06 -1.19 -6.15
C ILE A 67 11.37 0.27 -6.53
N THR A 68 12.65 0.58 -6.78
CA THR A 68 13.13 1.95 -7.03
C THR A 68 13.54 2.18 -8.47
N GLN A 69 14.01 1.14 -9.16
CA GLN A 69 14.39 1.22 -10.55
C GLN A 69 13.17 1.14 -11.48
N PRO A 70 13.19 1.84 -12.63
CA PRO A 70 12.17 1.74 -13.69
C PRO A 70 11.74 0.31 -14.01
N GLU A 71 12.70 -0.57 -14.30
CA GLU A 71 12.47 -1.96 -14.69
C GLU A 71 11.81 -2.78 -13.58
N SER A 72 12.13 -2.50 -12.32
CA SER A 72 11.51 -3.14 -11.16
C SER A 72 10.04 -2.76 -11.01
N ILE A 73 9.72 -1.48 -11.23
CA ILE A 73 8.35 -0.97 -11.15
C ILE A 73 7.51 -1.50 -12.30
N LEU A 74 8.06 -1.54 -13.52
CA LEU A 74 7.38 -2.10 -14.69
C LEU A 74 7.12 -3.60 -14.53
N ALA A 75 8.09 -4.36 -14.01
CA ALA A 75 7.90 -5.78 -13.73
C ALA A 75 6.74 -6.01 -12.75
N ALA A 76 6.66 -5.22 -11.66
CA ALA A 76 5.54 -5.29 -10.72
C ALA A 76 4.20 -4.95 -11.38
N ALA A 77 4.18 -3.95 -12.27
CA ALA A 77 2.97 -3.52 -12.95
C ALA A 77 2.45 -4.59 -13.91
N VAL A 78 3.34 -5.23 -14.68
CA VAL A 78 2.99 -6.31 -15.60
C VAL A 78 2.48 -7.55 -14.84
N GLU A 79 3.14 -7.94 -13.75
CA GLU A 79 2.69 -9.04 -12.88
C GLU A 79 1.31 -8.74 -12.27
N ALA A 80 1.02 -7.46 -11.98
CA ALA A 80 -0.27 -6.99 -11.50
C ALA A 80 -1.37 -6.95 -12.59
N GLY A 81 -1.06 -7.35 -13.82
CA GLY A 81 -1.98 -7.40 -14.97
C GLY A 81 -2.12 -6.09 -15.75
N LEU A 82 -1.32 -5.07 -15.44
CA LEU A 82 -1.32 -3.81 -16.20
C LEU A 82 -0.61 -4.03 -17.55
N PRO A 83 -1.23 -3.70 -18.70
CA PRO A 83 -0.58 -3.86 -20.00
C PRO A 83 0.74 -3.09 -20.07
N GLU A 84 1.80 -3.71 -20.58
CA GLU A 84 3.16 -3.16 -20.58
C GLU A 84 3.25 -1.75 -21.21
N GLY A 85 2.63 -1.55 -22.38
CA GLY A 85 2.61 -0.24 -23.04
C GLY A 85 1.88 0.84 -22.23
N GLN A 86 0.95 0.45 -21.36
CA GLN A 86 0.30 1.36 -20.42
C GLN A 86 1.17 1.61 -19.19
N ALA A 87 1.78 0.57 -18.62
CA ALA A 87 2.73 0.68 -17.52
C ALA A 87 3.87 1.66 -17.85
N GLN A 88 4.41 1.59 -19.07
CA GLN A 88 5.46 2.50 -19.55
C GLN A 88 4.99 3.97 -19.55
N LYS A 89 3.80 4.25 -20.07
CA LYS A 89 3.22 5.61 -20.08
C LYS A 89 3.00 6.15 -18.66
N LEU A 90 2.53 5.30 -17.75
CA LEU A 90 2.32 5.69 -16.35
C LEU A 90 3.64 5.92 -15.62
N LEU A 91 4.68 5.14 -15.93
CA LEU A 91 6.01 5.34 -15.38
C LEU A 91 6.58 6.68 -15.81
N GLU A 92 6.45 7.05 -17.08
CA GLU A 92 6.86 8.37 -17.59
C GLU A 92 6.08 9.49 -16.89
N MET A 93 4.75 9.35 -16.82
CA MET A 93 3.85 10.29 -16.15
C MET A 93 4.15 10.43 -14.65
N SER A 94 4.71 9.41 -13.99
CA SER A 94 4.98 9.43 -12.54
C SER A 94 5.91 10.57 -12.10
N THR A 95 6.65 11.16 -13.05
CA THR A 95 7.56 12.28 -12.81
C THR A 95 6.93 13.66 -13.06
N SER A 96 5.68 13.72 -13.51
CA SER A 96 4.96 14.96 -13.80
C SER A 96 4.69 15.78 -12.52
N PRO A 97 4.49 17.11 -12.63
CA PRO A 97 4.05 17.95 -11.53
C PRO A 97 2.75 17.45 -10.89
N ASP A 98 1.75 17.10 -11.70
CA ASP A 98 0.43 16.67 -11.21
C ASP A 98 0.51 15.42 -10.32
N VAL A 99 1.33 14.43 -10.69
CA VAL A 99 1.53 13.22 -9.87
C VAL A 99 2.25 13.55 -8.56
N LYS A 100 3.27 14.41 -8.61
CA LYS A 100 4.01 14.85 -7.43
C LYS A 100 3.11 15.60 -6.45
N ASP A 101 2.30 16.51 -6.97
CA ASP A 101 1.38 17.33 -6.19
C ASP A 101 0.25 16.48 -5.61
N ARG A 102 -0.29 15.54 -6.38
CA ARG A 102 -1.29 14.57 -5.88
C ARG A 102 -0.75 13.71 -4.74
N LEU A 103 0.47 13.16 -4.87
CA LEU A 103 1.09 12.36 -3.81
C LEU A 103 1.33 13.20 -2.54
N LYS A 104 1.81 14.44 -2.70
CA LYS A 104 2.00 15.38 -1.60
C LYS A 104 0.68 15.71 -0.92
N ALA A 105 -0.34 16.08 -1.68
CA ALA A 105 -1.66 16.42 -1.17
C ALA A 105 -2.31 15.26 -0.41
N ALA A 106 -2.23 14.03 -0.92
CA ALA A 106 -2.71 12.83 -0.23
C ALA A 106 -2.01 12.62 1.11
N THR A 107 -0.69 12.86 1.14
CA THR A 107 0.12 12.74 2.36
C THR A 107 -0.22 13.86 3.36
N GLU A 108 -0.41 15.09 2.89
CA GLU A 108 -0.80 16.23 3.74
C GLU A 108 -2.22 16.08 4.29
N GLU A 109 -3.13 15.49 3.53
CA GLU A 109 -4.50 15.22 3.96
C GLU A 109 -4.52 14.33 5.20
N VAL A 110 -3.76 13.23 5.20
CA VAL A 110 -3.77 12.31 6.35
C VAL A 110 -3.16 12.92 7.62
N LEU A 111 -2.21 13.86 7.46
CA LEU A 111 -1.65 14.63 8.57
C LEU A 111 -2.70 15.52 9.26
N LYS A 112 -3.70 16.03 8.53
CA LYS A 112 -4.81 16.83 9.12
C LYS A 112 -5.64 16.02 10.11
N TYR A 113 -5.66 14.70 9.99
CA TYR A 113 -6.32 13.78 10.92
C TYR A 113 -5.41 13.35 12.09
N GLY A 114 -4.19 13.87 12.19
CA GLY A 114 -3.24 13.56 13.27
C GLY A 114 -2.40 12.31 13.01
N ALA A 115 -2.24 11.88 11.76
CA ALA A 115 -1.36 10.76 11.43
C ALA A 115 0.09 11.03 11.83
N PHE A 116 0.72 10.07 12.52
CA PHE A 116 2.14 10.11 12.91
C PHE A 116 2.94 8.94 12.34
N GLY A 117 2.28 8.06 11.58
CA GLY A 117 2.87 6.87 10.98
C GLY A 117 1.86 6.12 10.11
N LEU A 118 2.30 5.02 9.51
CA LEU A 118 1.48 4.16 8.64
C LEU A 118 1.50 2.68 9.10
N PRO A 119 0.48 1.88 8.75
CA PRO A 119 -0.76 2.30 8.09
C PRO A 119 -1.68 3.08 9.06
N CYS A 120 -2.55 3.91 8.49
CA CYS A 120 -3.67 4.48 9.21
C CYS A 120 -4.94 4.41 8.34
N SER A 121 -6.08 4.31 9.00
CA SER A 121 -7.41 4.34 8.37
C SER A 121 -8.17 5.50 8.97
N VAL A 122 -8.70 6.38 8.12
CA VAL A 122 -9.62 7.44 8.52
C VAL A 122 -11.02 6.95 8.18
N ILE A 123 -11.85 6.74 9.20
CA ILE A 123 -13.25 6.36 9.05
C ILE A 123 -14.16 7.52 9.45
N TYR A 124 -15.34 7.60 8.86
CA TYR A 124 -16.34 8.58 9.23
C TYR A 124 -17.50 7.86 9.93
N VAL A 125 -17.74 8.21 11.18
CA VAL A 125 -18.86 7.70 11.99
C VAL A 125 -19.68 8.91 12.38
N ASP A 126 -20.96 8.93 11.99
CA ASP A 126 -21.85 10.10 12.15
C ASP A 126 -21.21 11.40 11.62
N ASP A 127 -20.65 11.34 10.40
CA ASP A 127 -19.92 12.43 9.72
C ASP A 127 -18.68 12.97 10.45
N LYS A 128 -18.22 12.31 11.52
CA LYS A 128 -17.02 12.69 12.26
C LYS A 128 -15.85 11.79 11.89
N PRO A 129 -14.70 12.37 11.49
CA PRO A 129 -13.53 11.58 11.16
C PRO A 129 -12.89 11.00 12.42
N GLN A 130 -12.50 9.73 12.36
CA GLN A 130 -11.73 9.03 13.38
C GLN A 130 -10.52 8.37 12.72
N LEU A 131 -9.32 8.68 13.20
CA LEU A 131 -8.09 8.06 12.74
C LEU A 131 -7.73 6.84 13.60
N LEU A 132 -7.56 5.70 12.95
CA LEU A 132 -7.07 4.47 13.55
C LEU A 132 -5.67 4.18 12.99
N PHE A 133 -4.67 4.10 13.88
CA PHE A 133 -3.29 3.78 13.50
C PHE A 133 -2.99 2.29 13.74
N GLY A 134 -2.32 1.66 12.77
CA GLY A 134 -1.88 0.26 12.83
C GLY A 134 -2.81 -0.72 12.12
N SER A 135 -2.28 -1.89 11.78
CA SER A 135 -3.05 -2.99 11.20
C SER A 135 -3.84 -3.82 12.22
N ASP A 136 -3.63 -3.57 13.52
CA ASP A 136 -4.21 -4.26 14.67
C ASP A 136 -5.46 -3.56 15.23
N ARG A 137 -6.07 -2.65 14.44
CA ARG A 137 -7.29 -1.92 14.80
C ARG A 137 -8.52 -2.31 13.96
N LEU A 138 -8.43 -3.35 13.14
CA LEU A 138 -9.52 -3.78 12.26
C LEU A 138 -10.77 -4.26 13.02
N GLU A 139 -10.60 -4.89 14.19
CA GLU A 139 -11.73 -5.27 15.03
C GLU A 139 -12.44 -4.05 15.64
N LEU A 140 -11.66 -3.05 16.09
CA LEU A 140 -12.21 -1.78 16.55
C LEU A 140 -12.89 -1.01 15.42
N LEU A 141 -12.29 -1.03 14.21
CA LEU A 141 -12.89 -0.46 13.01
C LEU A 141 -14.26 -1.10 12.73
N ALA A 142 -14.35 -2.44 12.76
CA ALA A 142 -15.61 -3.13 12.57
C ALA A 142 -16.66 -2.72 13.62
N HIS A 143 -16.26 -2.67 14.90
CA HIS A 143 -17.13 -2.21 15.98
C HIS A 143 -17.67 -0.79 15.74
N LEU A 144 -16.80 0.16 15.35
CA LEU A 144 -17.16 1.55 15.10
C LEU A 144 -18.10 1.71 13.88
N LEU A 145 -17.99 0.84 12.89
CA LEU A 145 -18.87 0.80 11.73
C LEU A 145 -20.17 0.00 11.96
N GLY A 146 -20.33 -0.63 13.13
CA GLY A 146 -21.46 -1.53 13.40
C GLY A 146 -21.37 -2.87 12.66
N GLU A 147 -20.19 -3.20 12.12
CA GLU A 147 -19.93 -4.41 11.35
C GLU A 147 -19.43 -5.56 12.22
N LYS A 148 -19.68 -6.79 11.78
CA LYS A 148 -19.19 -8.00 12.46
C LYS A 148 -17.75 -8.28 12.04
N TRP A 149 -16.81 -8.24 12.98
CA TRP A 149 -15.45 -8.73 12.74
C TRP A 149 -15.42 -10.25 12.59
N GLN A 150 -14.91 -10.75 11.47
CA GLN A 150 -14.82 -12.20 11.17
C GLN A 150 -13.37 -12.72 11.22
N GLY A 151 -12.48 -11.97 11.87
CA GLY A 151 -11.05 -12.26 11.86
C GLY A 151 -10.34 -11.73 10.60
N PRO A 152 -9.00 -11.88 10.55
CA PRO A 152 -8.16 -11.29 9.52
C PRO A 152 -8.32 -11.90 8.12
N VAL A 153 -8.92 -13.10 8.05
CA VAL A 153 -9.20 -13.84 6.82
C VAL A 153 -10.68 -14.23 6.85
N PRO A 154 -11.59 -13.27 6.58
CA PRO A 154 -13.02 -13.57 6.52
C PRO A 154 -13.28 -14.60 5.41
N ALA A 155 -14.25 -15.49 5.62
CA ALA A 155 -14.67 -16.39 4.56
C ALA A 155 -15.22 -15.56 3.39
N SER A 156 -14.77 -15.80 2.16
CA SER A 156 -15.36 -15.17 0.98
C SER A 156 -16.87 -15.44 1.00
N PRO A 157 -17.72 -14.41 0.83
CA PRO A 157 -19.12 -14.68 0.58
C PRO A 157 -19.18 -15.56 -0.67
N LYS A 158 -19.85 -16.70 -0.56
CA LYS A 158 -20.18 -17.51 -1.74
C LYS A 158 -21.15 -16.67 -2.57
N PHE A 159 -20.66 -16.00 -3.60
CA PHE A 159 -21.48 -15.36 -4.63
C PHE A 159 -21.58 -16.30 -5.84
#